data_AF-A0A3B6SLM6-F1
#
_entry.id   AF-A0A3B6SLM6-F1
#
_cell.length_a   1.000
_cell.length_b   1.000
_cell.length_c   1.000
_cell.angle_alpha   90.00
_cell.angle_beta   90.00
_cell.angle_gamma   90.00
#
_symmetry.space_group_name_H-M   'P 1'
#
loop_
_entity.id
_entity.type
_entity.pdbx_description
1 polymer ?
#
loop_
_entity_poly.entity_id
_entity_poly.type
_entity_poly.pdbx_seq_one_letter_code
_entity_poly.pdbx_strand_id
1 'polypeptide(L)'
;MSWEHKYLHRGEFSTQSDIYSLGVLILETTTGQENGKKDPSGREYIYEVRNNWTDDYIASKHHSLGADSLHQIKVCILVGLKCVDTDRKMRPSIQWIVDMLEGRVACSSKPLIVPEPLAWTSRHLIVQPPELRFSFEPKRLISCSFSLTNTTDGHIAFMLVTENPRIYLTKLPLCGVVPPNHIYTINVTMREHKESRNGEFLTLRSSTAREEQLTNAHPDSLAGDEVKEVKLCVVCDRQEGTTSNQSIQPAAEVIASQNYRLVLSVDVHPNKPWILTSNRRGCVCIWNYQTKTEEKYFEVSAEKPVYSAMFIEREEWIMAGGGDGYIYVYRYDTMEEIMSFKAHDDHHIRSLAASPTRTFLLSASDDHMIKIWDWKDSWKCMRTFLGHGNCVTQVMFDPNDSNSFASASLDHTIKMWDIYSTTCNATLDGQPDGALCLHYLTDRNEQRLLCGYLDGAAKIWDPEKECCVSADGGIAKSVNALCWHPELRVVITGSLDGTVQIWKSTKPGYRLENIIGFNLGAVNAIGYIQGLTRIVVGCEQGITMMEINFLQKEGVVHQEGNNKNDLESVYDSTWLHECDLTSEHRPNKLRLFE
;
A
#
# COMPACT_ATOMS: atom_id res chain seq x y z
N MET A 1 3.63 -45.43 -30.54
CA MET A 1 4.15 -46.75 -30.14
C MET A 1 3.31 -47.23 -28.98
N SER A 2 3.03 -48.53 -28.98
CA SER A 2 1.93 -49.23 -28.31
C SER A 2 1.80 -49.00 -26.80
N TRP A 3 0.55 -48.82 -26.36
CA TRP A 3 0.13 -49.04 -24.99
C TRP A 3 0.16 -50.54 -24.68
N GLU A 4 1.06 -50.99 -23.80
CA GLU A 4 0.97 -52.33 -23.21
C GLU A 4 1.40 -52.30 -21.73
N HIS A 5 0.41 -52.28 -20.85
CA HIS A 5 0.57 -52.74 -19.47
C HIS A 5 -0.46 -53.85 -19.24
N LYS A 6 -0.08 -55.10 -19.54
CA LYS A 6 -0.88 -56.29 -19.20
C LYS A 6 -0.01 -57.37 -18.56
N TYR A 7 -0.63 -58.05 -17.59
CA TYR A 7 -0.08 -59.15 -16.79
C TYR A 7 -1.02 -60.35 -16.91
N LEU A 8 -0.54 -61.59 -17.05
CA LEU A 8 -1.35 -62.80 -16.83
C LEU A 8 -0.61 -63.86 -15.98
N HIS A 9 -1.28 -64.25 -14.89
CA HIS A 9 -0.82 -65.16 -13.85
C HIS A 9 -1.47 -66.54 -14.01
N ARG A 10 -0.70 -67.63 -13.79
CA ARG A 10 -0.96 -69.05 -14.16
C ARG A 10 -0.73 -69.40 -15.64
N GLY A 11 0.41 -68.95 -16.18
CA GLY A 11 1.13 -69.58 -17.30
C GLY A 11 0.77 -69.10 -18.71
N GLU A 12 1.16 -67.95 -19.25
CA GLU A 12 2.09 -66.83 -18.98
C GLU A 12 1.81 -65.80 -20.13
N PHE A 13 1.92 -64.48 -20.05
CA PHE A 13 3.09 -63.61 -19.79
C PHE A 13 2.68 -62.35 -18.99
N SER A 14 3.69 -61.77 -18.33
CA SER A 14 3.59 -60.76 -17.28
C SER A 14 4.85 -59.86 -17.27
N THR A 15 4.75 -58.54 -16.95
CA THR A 15 5.90 -57.66 -16.62
C THR A 15 5.58 -56.69 -15.46
N GLN A 16 6.43 -56.75 -14.42
CA GLN A 16 6.14 -56.91 -12.98
C GLN A 16 5.26 -55.85 -12.29
N SER A 17 4.41 -56.33 -11.37
CA SER A 17 3.67 -55.54 -10.38
C SER A 17 4.63 -54.68 -9.55
N ASP A 18 4.85 -53.44 -10.00
CA ASP A 18 5.54 -52.41 -9.24
C ASP A 18 4.60 -51.93 -8.12
N ILE A 19 5.18 -51.63 -6.96
CA ILE A 19 4.54 -50.95 -5.83
C ILE A 19 3.71 -49.75 -6.32
N TYR A 20 4.17 -49.09 -7.38
CA TYR A 20 3.45 -48.04 -8.09
C TYR A 20 2.05 -48.44 -8.58
N SER A 21 1.92 -49.55 -9.30
CA SER A 21 0.63 -50.00 -9.85
C SER A 21 -0.35 -50.39 -8.75
N LEU A 22 0.16 -50.94 -7.64
CA LEU A 22 -0.62 -51.17 -6.42
C LEU A 22 -1.13 -49.84 -5.84
N GLY A 23 -0.29 -48.81 -5.81
CA GLY A 23 -0.67 -47.47 -5.35
C GLY A 23 -1.81 -46.85 -6.14
N VAL A 24 -1.74 -46.93 -7.47
CA VAL A 24 -2.79 -46.43 -8.38
C VAL A 24 -4.11 -47.17 -8.12
N LEU A 25 -4.09 -48.50 -8.04
CA LEU A 25 -5.29 -49.29 -7.77
C LEU A 25 -5.93 -48.94 -6.42
N ILE A 26 -5.12 -48.74 -5.37
CA ILE A 26 -5.63 -48.34 -4.06
C ILE A 26 -6.29 -46.96 -4.15
N LEU A 27 -5.69 -46.00 -4.85
CA LEU A 27 -6.27 -44.67 -5.01
C LEU A 27 -7.55 -44.70 -5.85
N GLU A 28 -7.59 -45.45 -6.95
CA GLU A 28 -8.80 -45.58 -7.79
C GLU A 28 -9.96 -46.21 -7.02
N THR A 29 -9.70 -47.30 -6.31
CA THR A 29 -10.73 -48.01 -5.52
C THR A 29 -11.23 -47.19 -4.32
N THR A 30 -10.34 -46.49 -3.61
CA THR A 30 -10.73 -45.66 -2.45
C THR A 30 -11.41 -44.35 -2.87
N THR A 31 -11.03 -43.76 -4.00
CA THR A 31 -11.62 -42.51 -4.50
C THR A 31 -12.92 -42.73 -5.26
N GLY A 32 -13.17 -43.96 -5.75
CA GLY A 32 -14.38 -44.36 -6.48
C GLY A 32 -14.45 -43.81 -7.90
N GLN A 33 -13.31 -43.44 -8.51
CA GLN A 33 -13.25 -43.02 -9.90
C GLN A 33 -12.86 -44.21 -10.79
N GLU A 34 -13.84 -45.00 -11.22
CA GLU A 34 -13.57 -46.18 -12.07
C GLU A 34 -13.40 -45.88 -13.57
N ASN A 35 -13.45 -44.63 -14.04
CA ASN A 35 -13.27 -44.36 -15.48
C ASN A 35 -12.67 -42.98 -15.78
N GLY A 36 -11.61 -42.99 -16.58
CA GLY A 36 -10.61 -41.94 -16.74
C GLY A 36 -11.10 -40.57 -17.20
N LYS A 37 -10.62 -39.54 -16.49
CA LYS A 37 -10.39 -38.19 -17.05
C LYS A 37 -9.16 -37.47 -16.49
N LYS A 38 -8.47 -38.00 -15.47
CA LYS A 38 -7.24 -37.41 -14.93
C LYS A 38 -6.17 -38.50 -14.80
N ASP A 39 -4.94 -38.17 -15.20
CA ASP A 39 -3.79 -39.05 -15.04
C ASP A 39 -3.48 -39.23 -13.54
N PRO A 40 -3.56 -40.45 -12.99
CA PRO A 40 -3.26 -40.72 -11.58
C PRO A 40 -1.81 -40.39 -11.19
N SER A 41 -0.92 -40.27 -12.19
CA SER A 41 0.47 -39.83 -12.02
C SER A 41 0.66 -38.31 -12.07
N GLY A 42 -0.40 -37.57 -12.44
CA GLY A 42 -0.40 -36.13 -12.53
C GLY A 42 -0.26 -35.49 -11.14
N ARG A 43 0.71 -34.57 -10.99
CA ARG A 43 0.91 -33.81 -9.74
C ARG A 43 -0.36 -33.15 -9.23
N GLU A 44 -1.24 -32.74 -10.15
CA GLU A 44 -2.54 -32.13 -9.85
C GLU A 44 -3.55 -33.11 -9.22
N TYR A 45 -3.57 -34.37 -9.67
CA TYR A 45 -4.41 -35.42 -9.07
C TYR A 45 -3.92 -35.79 -7.67
N ILE A 46 -2.61 -35.95 -7.51
CA ILE A 46 -2.00 -36.23 -6.19
C ILE A 46 -2.27 -35.07 -5.21
N TYR A 47 -2.19 -33.83 -5.68
CA TYR A 47 -2.49 -32.64 -4.88
C TYR A 47 -3.97 -32.55 -4.49
N GLU A 48 -4.88 -32.88 -5.42
CA GLU A 48 -6.32 -32.96 -5.19
C GLU A 48 -6.67 -34.03 -4.14
N VAL A 49 -6.08 -35.23 -4.25
CA VAL A 49 -6.27 -36.30 -3.25
C VAL A 49 -5.67 -35.90 -1.89
N ARG A 50 -4.55 -35.18 -1.87
CA ARG A 50 -3.88 -34.77 -0.63
C ARG A 50 -4.62 -33.66 0.12
N ASN A 51 -5.31 -32.77 -0.59
CA ASN A 51 -6.02 -31.64 0.01
C ASN A 51 -7.51 -31.90 0.24
N ASN A 52 -8.18 -32.70 -0.60
CA ASN A 52 -9.63 -32.89 -0.50
C ASN A 52 -10.05 -33.94 0.53
N TRP A 53 -9.12 -34.78 1.01
CA TRP A 53 -9.45 -35.92 1.88
C TRP A 53 -9.19 -35.59 3.36
N THR A 54 -9.88 -34.55 3.85
CA THR A 54 -10.00 -34.22 5.27
C THR A 54 -11.03 -35.11 5.97
N ASP A 55 -11.01 -35.17 7.30
CA ASP A 55 -11.94 -35.96 8.11
C ASP A 55 -13.41 -35.68 7.75
N ASP A 56 -13.72 -34.42 7.43
CA ASP A 56 -15.05 -33.96 7.03
C ASP A 56 -15.47 -34.51 5.66
N TYR A 57 -14.55 -34.61 4.69
CA TYR A 57 -14.86 -35.18 3.37
C TYR A 57 -15.13 -36.68 3.45
N ILE A 58 -14.33 -37.41 4.22
CA ILE A 58 -14.52 -38.87 4.39
C ILE A 58 -15.83 -39.13 5.14
N ALA A 59 -16.14 -38.36 6.17
CA ALA A 59 -17.43 -38.43 6.88
C ALA A 59 -18.62 -38.08 5.96
N SER A 60 -18.42 -37.22 4.96
CA SER A 60 -19.45 -36.83 3.97
C SER A 60 -19.74 -37.90 2.90
N LYS A 61 -18.76 -38.74 2.54
CA LYS A 61 -18.94 -39.80 1.53
C LYS A 61 -19.34 -41.14 2.14
N HIS A 62 -18.95 -41.39 3.39
CA HIS A 62 -19.02 -42.69 4.03
C HIS A 62 -19.78 -42.62 5.37
N HIS A 63 -21.03 -42.17 5.33
CA HIS A 63 -21.86 -41.90 6.50
C HIS A 63 -22.15 -43.11 7.41
N SER A 64 -21.94 -44.35 6.93
CA SER A 64 -22.31 -45.59 7.64
C SER A 64 -21.12 -46.41 8.15
N LEU A 65 -19.89 -45.92 8.02
CA LEU A 65 -18.67 -46.64 8.39
C LEU A 65 -18.22 -46.29 9.81
N GLY A 66 -17.92 -47.31 10.62
CA GLY A 66 -17.42 -47.14 11.99
C GLY A 66 -16.02 -46.52 12.02
N ALA A 67 -15.60 -46.00 13.18
CA ALA A 67 -14.31 -45.32 13.36
C ALA A 67 -13.10 -46.20 12.94
N ASP A 68 -13.16 -47.51 13.18
CA ASP A 68 -12.09 -48.44 12.80
C ASP A 68 -11.97 -48.60 11.27
N SER A 69 -13.11 -48.60 10.56
CA SER A 69 -13.14 -48.69 9.10
C SER A 69 -12.67 -47.39 8.44
N LEU A 70 -12.99 -46.25 9.05
CA LEU A 70 -12.48 -44.93 8.64
C LEU A 70 -10.94 -44.85 8.78
N HIS A 71 -10.40 -45.39 9.88
CA HIS A 71 -8.97 -45.48 10.08
C HIS A 71 -8.30 -46.36 9.02
N GLN A 72 -8.88 -47.52 8.72
CA GLN A 72 -8.37 -48.39 7.66
C GLN A 72 -8.36 -47.73 6.28
N ILE A 73 -9.40 -46.97 5.93
CA ILE A 73 -9.45 -46.21 4.68
C ILE A 73 -8.33 -45.16 4.62
N LYS A 74 -8.09 -44.42 5.72
CA LYS A 74 -6.98 -43.46 5.80
C LYS A 74 -5.62 -44.12 5.60
N VAL A 75 -5.41 -45.28 6.23
CA VAL A 75 -4.17 -46.06 6.08
C VAL A 75 -3.99 -46.51 4.62
N CYS A 76 -5.05 -47.00 3.97
CA CYS A 76 -5.00 -47.40 2.56
C CYS A 76 -4.64 -46.22 1.64
N ILE A 77 -5.26 -45.05 1.82
CA ILE A 77 -4.95 -43.86 1.00
C ILE A 77 -3.49 -43.43 1.20
N LEU A 78 -2.99 -43.42 2.43
CA LEU A 78 -1.59 -43.09 2.73
C LEU A 78 -0.60 -44.06 2.07
N VAL A 79 -0.90 -45.36 2.12
CA VAL A 79 -0.12 -46.38 1.40
C VAL A 79 -0.17 -46.09 -0.11
N GLY A 80 -1.36 -45.83 -0.66
CA GLY A 80 -1.56 -45.49 -2.07
C GLY A 80 -0.70 -44.31 -2.53
N LEU A 81 -0.72 -43.21 -1.77
CA LEU A 81 0.04 -42.00 -2.05
C LEU A 81 1.56 -42.22 -2.02
N LYS A 82 2.08 -43.00 -1.06
CA LYS A 82 3.51 -43.32 -1.00
C LYS A 82 3.95 -44.25 -2.13
N CYS A 83 3.08 -45.16 -2.53
CA CYS A 83 3.35 -46.09 -3.62
C CYS A 83 3.49 -45.37 -4.97
N VAL A 84 2.76 -44.28 -5.19
CA VAL A 84 2.80 -43.49 -6.44
C VAL A 84 3.86 -42.38 -6.45
N ASP A 85 4.82 -42.38 -5.52
CA ASP A 85 5.88 -41.37 -5.50
C ASP A 85 6.67 -41.37 -6.83
N THR A 86 6.94 -40.16 -7.33
CA THR A 86 7.70 -39.93 -8.56
C THR A 86 9.15 -40.39 -8.44
N ASP A 87 9.74 -40.35 -7.24
CA ASP A 87 11.05 -40.91 -6.97
C ASP A 87 10.94 -42.39 -6.58
N ARG A 88 11.44 -43.27 -7.46
CA ARG A 88 11.43 -44.72 -7.24
C ARG A 88 12.15 -45.15 -5.96
N LYS A 89 13.14 -44.38 -5.49
CA LYS A 89 13.87 -44.68 -4.24
C LYS A 89 13.08 -44.36 -2.98
N MET A 90 12.07 -43.50 -3.08
CA MET A 90 11.22 -43.08 -1.97
C MET A 90 9.98 -43.97 -1.79
N ARG A 91 9.70 -44.85 -2.77
CA ARG A 91 8.59 -45.80 -2.70
C ARG A 91 8.80 -46.81 -1.57
N PRO A 92 7.74 -47.20 -0.85
CA PRO A 92 7.85 -48.05 0.31
C PRO A 92 8.21 -49.50 -0.06
N SER A 93 8.85 -50.23 0.85
CA SER A 93 9.04 -51.68 0.67
C SER A 93 7.74 -52.44 0.94
N ILE A 94 7.61 -53.64 0.38
CA ILE A 94 6.45 -54.52 0.64
C ILE A 94 6.30 -54.78 2.15
N GLN A 95 7.41 -54.97 2.87
CA GLN A 95 7.38 -55.17 4.32
C GLN A 95 6.81 -53.95 5.04
N TRP A 96 7.17 -52.73 4.61
CA TRP A 96 6.62 -51.50 5.17
C TRP A 96 5.11 -51.38 4.95
N ILE A 97 4.61 -51.79 3.78
CA ILE A 97 3.17 -51.79 3.48
C ILE A 97 2.42 -52.77 4.39
N VAL A 98 2.95 -53.98 4.57
CA VAL A 98 2.38 -55.00 5.46
C VAL A 98 2.38 -54.51 6.91
N ASP A 99 3.49 -53.95 7.39
CA ASP A 99 3.60 -53.44 8.76
C ASP A 99 2.64 -52.26 9.01
N MET A 100 2.37 -51.44 7.99
CA MET A 100 1.42 -50.33 8.06
C MET A 100 -0.04 -50.82 8.10
N LEU A 101 -0.39 -51.85 7.31
CA LEU A 101 -1.74 -52.43 7.27
C LEU A 101 -2.06 -53.26 8.53
N GLU A 102 -1.07 -53.92 9.11
CA GLU A 102 -1.22 -54.69 10.35
C GLU A 102 -1.12 -53.82 11.62
N GLY A 103 -0.99 -52.48 11.47
CA GLY A 103 -0.92 -51.54 12.58
C GLY A 103 0.36 -51.65 13.42
N ARG A 104 1.41 -52.32 12.90
CA ARG A 104 2.70 -52.50 13.58
C ARG A 104 3.58 -51.25 13.53
N VAL A 105 3.23 -50.28 12.68
CA VAL A 105 3.85 -48.95 12.62
C VAL A 105 2.87 -47.92 13.16
N ALA A 106 3.23 -47.22 14.24
CA ALA A 106 2.41 -46.14 14.77
C ALA A 106 2.42 -44.94 13.79
N CYS A 107 1.25 -44.57 13.25
CA CYS A 107 1.06 -43.25 12.65
C CYS A 107 1.28 -42.21 13.76
N SER A 108 2.37 -41.43 13.71
CA SER A 108 2.52 -40.33 14.65
C SER A 108 1.33 -39.39 14.47
N SER A 109 0.56 -39.19 15.53
CA SER A 109 -0.52 -38.20 15.65
C SER A 109 0.04 -36.76 15.72
N LYS A 110 1.02 -36.45 14.88
CA LYS A 110 1.33 -35.08 14.51
C LYS A 110 0.44 -34.77 13.30
N PRO A 111 -0.33 -33.66 13.30
CA PRO A 111 -0.89 -33.18 12.04
C PRO A 111 0.28 -33.12 11.06
N LEU A 112 0.05 -33.54 9.81
CA LEU A 112 1.00 -33.35 8.72
C LEU A 112 1.51 -31.92 8.86
N ILE A 113 2.74 -31.78 9.33
CA ILE A 113 3.46 -30.52 9.29
C ILE A 113 3.50 -30.25 7.80
N VAL A 114 2.61 -29.37 7.34
CA VAL A 114 2.79 -28.61 6.13
C VAL A 114 4.24 -28.16 6.25
N PRO A 115 5.16 -28.59 5.38
CA PRO A 115 6.45 -27.92 5.33
C PRO A 115 6.07 -26.46 5.22
N GLU A 116 6.51 -25.62 6.17
CA GLU A 116 6.37 -24.17 6.09
C GLU A 116 6.44 -23.80 4.62
N PRO A 117 5.50 -23.03 4.05
CA PRO A 117 5.58 -22.66 2.66
C PRO A 117 6.94 -21.99 2.53
N LEU A 118 7.91 -22.75 2.01
CA LEU A 118 9.21 -22.26 1.63
C LEU A 118 8.87 -20.99 0.87
N ALA A 119 9.42 -19.86 1.29
CA ALA A 119 9.26 -18.64 0.52
C ALA A 119 9.62 -19.01 -0.92
N TRP A 120 8.62 -19.10 -1.82
CA TRP A 120 8.87 -19.53 -3.18
C TRP A 120 9.48 -18.33 -3.90
N THR A 121 10.79 -18.28 -3.82
CA THR A 121 11.63 -17.42 -4.62
C THR A 121 11.53 -17.89 -6.06
N SER A 122 10.77 -17.18 -6.89
CA SER A 122 11.34 -16.98 -8.22
C SER A 122 12.68 -16.28 -7.98
N ARG A 123 13.78 -16.67 -8.64
CA ARG A 123 15.12 -16.06 -8.41
C ARG A 123 15.17 -14.52 -8.64
N HIS A 124 14.05 -13.90 -9.04
CA HIS A 124 13.96 -12.54 -9.57
C HIS A 124 12.91 -11.69 -8.82
N LEU A 125 11.78 -12.27 -8.41
CA LEU A 125 10.71 -11.59 -7.67
C LEU A 125 10.31 -12.39 -6.43
N ILE A 126 10.46 -11.79 -5.26
CA ILE A 126 10.08 -12.36 -3.96
C ILE A 126 8.72 -11.80 -3.56
N VAL A 127 7.80 -12.67 -3.13
CA VAL A 127 6.44 -12.30 -2.67
C VAL A 127 6.29 -12.60 -1.19
N GLN A 128 5.89 -11.60 -0.39
CA GLN A 128 5.72 -11.75 1.06
C GLN A 128 4.50 -10.97 1.60
N PRO A 129 3.63 -11.58 2.42
CA PRO A 129 3.60 -12.99 2.80
C PRO A 129 3.11 -13.91 1.65
N PRO A 130 3.40 -15.22 1.69
CA PRO A 130 2.93 -16.18 0.68
C PRO A 130 1.41 -16.47 0.77
N GLU A 131 0.79 -16.13 1.90
CA GLU A 131 -0.63 -16.31 2.18
C GLU A 131 -1.24 -14.97 2.59
N LEU A 132 -2.36 -14.60 1.97
CA LEU A 132 -3.06 -13.34 2.26
C LEU A 132 -4.16 -13.59 3.28
N ARG A 133 -3.91 -13.15 4.52
CA ARG A 133 -4.87 -13.28 5.61
C ARG A 133 -5.66 -12.01 5.81
N PHE A 134 -6.98 -12.16 5.75
CA PHE A 134 -7.95 -11.11 6.00
C PHE A 134 -8.65 -11.41 7.32
N SER A 135 -8.57 -10.50 8.29
CA SER A 135 -9.34 -10.60 9.53
C SER A 135 -10.80 -10.25 9.24
N PHE A 136 -11.68 -11.25 9.28
CA PHE A 136 -13.09 -11.06 8.92
C PHE A 136 -13.82 -10.19 9.95
N GLU A 137 -14.17 -8.97 9.55
CA GLU A 137 -15.10 -8.10 10.25
C GLU A 137 -16.38 -7.91 9.42
N PRO A 138 -17.55 -8.38 9.91
CA PRO A 138 -18.78 -8.29 9.14
C PRO A 138 -19.19 -6.83 8.91
N LYS A 139 -19.59 -6.51 7.67
CA LYS A 139 -19.99 -5.15 7.23
C LYS A 139 -18.88 -4.09 7.38
N ARG A 140 -17.62 -4.51 7.35
CA ARG A 140 -16.48 -3.60 7.25
C ARG A 140 -15.62 -3.95 6.05
N LEU A 141 -14.90 -2.95 5.56
CA LEU A 141 -13.83 -3.14 4.60
C LEU A 141 -12.65 -3.78 5.30
N ILE A 142 -12.08 -4.80 4.68
CA ILE A 142 -10.93 -5.52 5.22
C ILE A 142 -9.82 -5.44 4.19
N SER A 143 -8.66 -4.97 4.61
CA SER A 143 -7.50 -4.80 3.75
C SER A 143 -6.38 -5.74 4.20
N CYS A 144 -5.64 -6.27 3.23
CA CYS A 144 -4.36 -6.93 3.48
C CYS A 144 -3.30 -6.33 2.57
N SER A 145 -2.04 -6.47 2.97
CA SER A 145 -0.91 -5.97 2.21
C SER A 145 0.07 -7.10 1.94
N PHE A 146 0.64 -7.12 0.75
CA PHE A 146 1.80 -7.95 0.45
C PHE A 146 2.80 -7.18 -0.39
N SER A 147 4.05 -7.58 -0.31
CA SER A 147 5.17 -6.91 -0.95
C SER A 147 5.78 -7.78 -2.02
N LEU A 148 6.10 -7.15 -3.14
CA LEU A 148 6.86 -7.67 -4.25
C LEU A 148 8.26 -7.06 -4.18
N THR A 149 9.29 -7.87 -3.98
CA THR A 149 10.68 -7.41 -3.97
C THR A 149 11.39 -7.89 -5.22
N ASN A 150 11.82 -6.95 -6.06
CA ASN A 150 12.61 -7.25 -7.25
C ASN A 150 14.10 -7.32 -6.86
N THR A 151 14.71 -8.48 -7.05
CA THR A 151 16.13 -8.73 -6.74
C THR A 151 17.03 -8.68 -7.97
N THR A 152 16.54 -8.12 -9.07
CA THR A 152 17.23 -8.06 -10.36
C THR A 152 17.61 -6.63 -10.71
N ASP A 153 18.49 -6.49 -11.70
CA ASP A 153 18.90 -5.21 -12.26
C ASP A 153 17.95 -4.69 -13.36
N GLY A 154 16.91 -5.46 -13.70
CA GLY A 154 15.89 -5.08 -14.70
C GLY A 154 14.53 -4.76 -14.06
N HIS A 155 13.66 -4.11 -14.83
CA HIS A 155 12.27 -3.89 -14.43
C HIS A 155 11.45 -5.18 -14.55
N ILE A 156 10.59 -5.45 -13.55
CA ILE A 156 9.66 -6.58 -13.58
C ILE A 156 8.24 -6.04 -13.67
N ALA A 157 7.55 -6.32 -14.77
CA ALA A 157 6.13 -6.04 -14.89
C ALA A 157 5.33 -7.15 -14.18
N PHE A 158 4.25 -6.76 -13.50
CA PHE A 158 3.33 -7.69 -12.87
C PHE A 158 1.88 -7.40 -13.24
N MET A 159 1.06 -8.44 -13.15
CA MET A 159 -0.39 -8.37 -13.22
C MET A 159 -0.99 -9.26 -12.14
N LEU A 160 -1.88 -8.70 -11.34
CA LEU A 160 -2.68 -9.41 -10.36
C LEU A 160 -4.09 -9.61 -10.94
N VAL A 161 -4.54 -10.86 -11.01
CA VAL A 161 -5.87 -11.23 -11.51
C VAL A 161 -6.61 -12.10 -10.50
N THR A 162 -7.93 -12.17 -10.65
CA THR A 162 -8.79 -13.02 -9.84
C THR A 162 -9.91 -13.59 -10.71
N GLU A 163 -10.40 -14.77 -10.35
CA GLU A 163 -11.58 -15.37 -10.98
C GLU A 163 -12.88 -14.71 -10.47
N ASN A 164 -12.82 -14.00 -9.33
CA ASN A 164 -13.98 -13.39 -8.70
C ASN A 164 -13.75 -11.90 -8.38
N PRO A 165 -13.76 -11.01 -9.38
CA PRO A 165 -13.44 -9.59 -9.17
C PRO A 165 -14.46 -8.84 -8.30
N ARG A 166 -15.66 -9.39 -8.09
CA ARG A 166 -16.75 -8.73 -7.35
C ARG A 166 -16.51 -8.64 -5.85
N ILE A 167 -15.70 -9.54 -5.29
CA ILE A 167 -15.40 -9.57 -3.85
C ILE A 167 -14.37 -8.51 -3.45
N TYR A 168 -13.62 -7.97 -4.41
CA TYR A 168 -12.61 -6.94 -4.16
C TYR A 168 -13.15 -5.54 -4.47
N LEU A 169 -12.71 -4.58 -3.67
CA LEU A 169 -12.88 -3.15 -3.93
C LEU A 169 -11.91 -2.70 -5.03
N THR A 170 -10.69 -3.22 -4.99
CA THR A 170 -9.64 -3.04 -5.98
C THR A 170 -10.12 -3.42 -7.39
N LYS A 171 -9.97 -2.51 -8.36
CA LYS A 171 -10.22 -2.84 -9.77
C LYS A 171 -9.15 -3.82 -10.26
N LEU A 172 -9.56 -5.07 -10.50
CA LEU A 172 -8.73 -6.12 -11.09
C LEU A 172 -9.15 -6.36 -12.56
N PRO A 173 -8.22 -6.63 -13.49
CA PRO A 173 -6.79 -6.89 -13.27
C PRO A 173 -6.00 -5.63 -12.87
N LEU A 174 -5.10 -5.77 -11.90
CA LEU A 174 -4.18 -4.71 -11.47
C LEU A 174 -2.83 -4.96 -12.14
N CYS A 175 -2.26 -3.95 -12.79
CA CYS A 175 -0.95 -4.02 -13.40
C CYS A 175 -0.01 -2.97 -12.81
N GLY A 176 1.27 -3.29 -12.79
CA GLY A 176 2.32 -2.39 -12.31
C GLY A 176 3.72 -2.88 -12.65
N VAL A 177 4.71 -2.09 -12.29
CA VAL A 177 6.13 -2.37 -12.56
C VAL A 177 6.90 -2.23 -11.25
N VAL A 178 7.70 -3.25 -10.94
CA VAL A 178 8.63 -3.22 -9.80
C VAL A 178 10.02 -2.85 -10.33
N PRO A 179 10.57 -1.68 -9.97
CA PRO A 179 11.90 -1.28 -10.39
C PRO A 179 12.98 -2.21 -9.83
N PRO A 180 14.18 -2.22 -10.45
CA PRO A 180 15.28 -3.06 -10.02
C PRO A 180 15.71 -2.76 -8.59
N ASN A 181 15.90 -3.79 -7.77
CA ASN A 181 16.30 -3.66 -6.36
C ASN A 181 15.34 -2.84 -5.46
N HIS A 182 14.06 -2.74 -5.85
CA HIS A 182 13.02 -2.03 -5.09
C HIS A 182 11.90 -2.96 -4.61
N ILE A 183 11.15 -2.44 -3.64
CA ILE A 183 9.96 -3.07 -3.07
C ILE A 183 8.72 -2.35 -3.60
N TYR A 184 7.70 -3.13 -3.98
CA TYR A 184 6.37 -2.66 -4.32
C TYR A 184 5.36 -3.32 -3.38
N THR A 185 4.73 -2.54 -2.51
CA THR A 185 3.65 -3.01 -1.63
C THR A 185 2.29 -2.84 -2.29
N ILE A 186 1.53 -3.92 -2.40
CA ILE A 186 0.17 -3.95 -2.92
C ILE A 186 -0.80 -4.08 -1.76
N ASN A 187 -1.75 -3.14 -1.64
CA ASN A 187 -2.85 -3.23 -0.71
C ASN A 187 -4.10 -3.73 -1.43
N VAL A 188 -4.60 -4.89 -1.02
CA VAL A 188 -5.84 -5.47 -1.54
C VAL A 188 -6.93 -5.25 -0.51
N THR A 189 -8.05 -4.68 -0.93
CA THR A 189 -9.21 -4.46 -0.05
C THR A 189 -10.40 -5.28 -0.52
N MET A 190 -10.97 -6.07 0.39
CA MET A 190 -12.22 -6.80 0.18
C MET A 190 -13.42 -5.91 0.48
N ARG A 191 -14.52 -6.12 -0.26
CA ARG A 191 -15.81 -5.46 0.01
C ARG A 191 -16.45 -6.01 1.27
N GLU A 192 -17.37 -5.24 1.83
CA GLU A 192 -18.21 -5.67 2.94
C GLU A 192 -18.97 -6.95 2.59
N HIS A 193 -18.66 -8.04 3.29
CA HIS A 193 -19.34 -9.33 3.10
C HIS A 193 -19.92 -9.84 4.41
N LYS A 194 -20.98 -10.68 4.28
CA LYS A 194 -21.69 -11.29 5.42
C LYS A 194 -21.12 -12.65 5.82
N GLU A 195 -20.35 -13.29 4.95
CA GLU A 195 -19.87 -14.66 5.13
C GLU A 195 -18.36 -14.72 4.91
N SER A 196 -17.67 -15.52 5.73
CA SER A 196 -16.27 -15.89 5.50
C SER A 196 -16.23 -16.90 4.36
N ARG A 197 -15.34 -16.67 3.39
CA ARG A 197 -15.05 -17.59 2.29
C ARG A 197 -13.59 -17.98 2.37
N ASN A 198 -13.34 -19.29 2.38
CA ASN A 198 -11.99 -19.87 2.28
C ASN A 198 -11.85 -20.56 0.92
N GLY A 199 -10.64 -20.50 0.35
CA GLY A 199 -10.32 -21.14 -0.94
C GLY A 199 -10.41 -20.24 -2.17
N GLU A 200 -10.44 -18.92 -1.99
CA GLU A 200 -10.24 -17.96 -3.09
C GLU A 200 -8.73 -17.77 -3.34
N PHE A 201 -8.37 -17.45 -4.59
CA PHE A 201 -6.97 -17.21 -4.98
C PHE A 201 -6.84 -15.90 -5.75
N LEU A 202 -5.75 -15.19 -5.48
CA LEU A 202 -5.26 -14.13 -6.36
C LEU A 202 -4.09 -14.68 -7.17
N THR A 203 -4.14 -14.50 -8.48
CA THR A 203 -3.10 -15.01 -9.37
C THR A 203 -2.20 -13.83 -9.78
N LEU A 204 -0.97 -13.86 -9.31
CA LEU A 204 0.08 -12.91 -9.70
C LEU A 204 0.85 -13.47 -10.90
N ARG A 205 0.81 -12.76 -12.01
CA ARG A 205 1.64 -12.99 -13.20
C ARG A 205 2.76 -11.97 -13.23
N SER A 206 3.98 -12.39 -13.54
CA SER A 206 5.13 -11.49 -13.68
C SER A 206 5.96 -11.84 -14.89
N SER A 207 6.57 -10.82 -15.50
CA SER A 207 7.49 -10.99 -16.63
C SER A 207 8.59 -9.94 -16.58
N THR A 208 9.78 -10.29 -17.07
CA THR A 208 10.88 -9.33 -17.21
C THR A 208 10.57 -8.39 -18.36
N ALA A 209 10.44 -7.10 -18.07
CA ALA A 209 10.11 -6.09 -19.06
C ALA A 209 11.40 -5.39 -19.55
N ARG A 210 11.53 -5.17 -20.86
CA ARG A 210 12.53 -4.23 -21.40
C ARG A 210 12.00 -2.81 -21.22
N GLU A 211 12.87 -1.86 -20.89
CA GLU A 211 12.48 -0.46 -20.60
C GLU A 211 11.58 0.17 -21.68
N GLU A 212 11.80 -0.19 -22.94
CA GLU A 212 11.07 0.31 -24.11
C GLU A 212 9.57 -0.08 -24.15
N GLN A 213 9.11 -1.03 -23.32
CA GLN A 213 7.71 -1.49 -23.26
C GLN A 213 6.93 -0.95 -22.05
N LEU A 214 7.55 -0.16 -21.17
CA LEU A 214 6.98 0.27 -19.88
C LEU A 214 5.98 1.42 -20.01
N THR A 215 6.06 2.21 -21.08
CA THR A 215 5.16 3.33 -21.36
C THR A 215 3.88 2.80 -22.03
N ASN A 216 2.87 2.48 -21.21
CA ASN A 216 1.54 1.98 -21.61
C ASN A 216 1.39 0.46 -21.75
N ALA A 217 1.96 -0.32 -20.82
CA ALA A 217 1.67 -1.75 -20.75
C ALA A 217 0.14 -2.00 -20.56
N HIS A 218 -0.53 -2.38 -21.65
CA HIS A 218 -1.90 -2.88 -21.68
C HIS A 218 -1.94 -4.27 -21.00
N PRO A 219 -3.07 -4.70 -20.38
CA PRO A 219 -3.21 -6.05 -19.81
C PRO A 219 -2.76 -7.18 -20.75
N ASP A 220 -2.98 -7.03 -22.05
CA ASP A 220 -2.60 -8.04 -23.05
C ASP A 220 -1.10 -8.02 -23.44
N SER A 221 -0.31 -7.10 -22.88
CA SER A 221 1.10 -6.88 -23.23
C SER A 221 2.09 -7.73 -22.44
N LEU A 222 1.65 -8.52 -21.44
CA LEU A 222 2.51 -9.47 -20.73
C LEU A 222 2.78 -10.74 -21.59
N ALA A 223 3.16 -10.52 -22.84
CA ALA A 223 3.63 -11.55 -23.77
C ALA A 223 5.17 -11.49 -23.82
N GLY A 224 5.81 -11.80 -22.70
CA GLY A 224 7.28 -11.97 -22.59
C GLY A 224 7.67 -13.45 -22.54
N ASP A 225 8.94 -13.76 -22.85
CA ASP A 225 9.46 -15.13 -23.01
C ASP A 225 9.36 -16.02 -21.74
N GLU A 226 9.22 -15.44 -20.54
CA GLU A 226 8.92 -16.16 -19.31
C GLU A 226 7.85 -15.42 -18.48
N VAL A 227 6.60 -15.86 -18.57
CA VAL A 227 5.53 -15.44 -17.64
C VAL A 227 5.52 -16.39 -16.45
N LYS A 228 5.82 -15.85 -15.26
CA LYS A 228 5.76 -16.61 -13.99
C LYS A 228 4.43 -16.34 -13.32
N GLU A 229 3.72 -17.42 -12.96
CA GLU A 229 2.43 -17.37 -12.30
C GLU A 229 2.54 -17.87 -10.86
N VAL A 230 2.03 -17.09 -9.90
CA VAL A 230 1.99 -17.41 -8.47
C VAL A 230 0.54 -17.27 -7.99
N LYS A 231 -0.01 -18.33 -7.41
CA LYS A 231 -1.34 -18.29 -6.78
C LYS A 231 -1.18 -17.97 -5.29
N LEU A 232 -1.72 -16.85 -4.86
CA LEU A 232 -1.77 -16.40 -3.48
C LEU A 232 -3.09 -16.88 -2.86
N CYS A 233 -2.99 -17.74 -1.85
CA CYS A 233 -4.15 -18.20 -1.09
C CYS A 233 -4.75 -17.03 -0.32
N VAL A 234 -6.06 -16.87 -0.42
CA VAL A 234 -6.83 -15.90 0.37
C VAL A 234 -7.53 -16.66 1.50
N VAL A 235 -7.19 -16.28 2.73
CA VAL A 235 -7.73 -16.89 3.95
C VAL A 235 -8.44 -15.82 4.76
N CYS A 236 -9.67 -16.12 5.19
CA CYS A 236 -10.56 -15.18 5.88
C CYS A 236 -10.85 -15.68 7.30
N ASP A 237 -10.01 -15.26 8.25
CA ASP A 237 -10.05 -15.72 9.64
C ASP A 237 -11.14 -14.99 10.42
N ARG A 238 -12.01 -15.73 11.11
CA ARG A 238 -12.86 -15.16 12.17
C ARG A 238 -11.99 -14.94 13.40
N GLN A 239 -12.02 -13.74 13.98
CA GLN A 239 -11.37 -13.51 15.28
C GLN A 239 -12.10 -14.31 16.37
N GLU A 240 -11.76 -15.57 16.53
CA GLU A 240 -12.09 -16.34 17.74
C GLU A 240 -10.97 -16.13 18.76
N GLY A 241 -11.35 -15.65 19.93
CA GLY A 241 -10.41 -15.25 20.97
C GLY A 241 -9.63 -16.43 21.53
N THR A 242 -8.41 -16.63 21.06
CA THR A 242 -7.34 -17.32 21.79
C THR A 242 -5.96 -16.94 21.25
N THR A 243 -5.22 -16.21 22.08
CA THR A 243 -3.76 -16.11 22.23
C THR A 243 -2.81 -16.41 21.06
N SER A 244 -2.00 -15.39 20.77
CA SER A 244 -0.63 -15.44 20.24
C SER A 244 -0.40 -16.20 18.94
N ASN A 245 -0.71 -15.55 17.83
CA ASN A 245 0.18 -15.51 16.67
C ASN A 245 0.19 -14.07 16.18
N GLN A 246 1.38 -13.53 15.91
CA GLN A 246 1.57 -12.14 15.46
C GLN A 246 0.69 -11.91 14.22
N SER A 247 -0.46 -11.25 14.40
CA SER A 247 -1.25 -10.77 13.28
C SER A 247 -0.39 -9.73 12.58
N ILE A 248 0.08 -10.04 11.37
CA ILE A 248 0.72 -9.04 10.51
C ILE A 248 -0.35 -7.99 10.26
N GLN A 249 -0.24 -6.85 10.95
CA GLN A 249 -1.15 -5.73 10.74
C GLN A 249 -1.00 -5.25 9.28
N PRO A 250 -2.10 -4.92 8.60
CA PRO A 250 -2.00 -4.42 7.23
C PRO A 250 -1.17 -3.14 7.21
N ALA A 251 -0.34 -2.98 6.19
CA ALA A 251 0.51 -1.79 6.05
C ALA A 251 -0.35 -0.51 5.91
N ALA A 252 -1.58 -0.66 5.42
CA ALA A 252 -2.55 0.40 5.24
C ALA A 252 -3.96 0.00 5.71
N GLU A 253 -4.64 0.94 6.37
CA GLU A 253 -6.02 0.82 6.80
C GLU A 253 -6.92 1.73 5.96
N VAL A 254 -7.90 1.15 5.26
CA VAL A 254 -8.90 1.93 4.54
C VAL A 254 -9.92 2.49 5.54
N ILE A 255 -10.07 3.82 5.58
CA ILE A 255 -11.01 4.52 6.48
C ILE A 255 -12.40 4.55 5.87
N ALA A 256 -12.51 4.83 4.57
CA ALA A 256 -13.79 4.93 3.86
C ALA A 256 -13.65 4.56 2.38
N SER A 257 -14.67 3.92 1.80
CA SER A 257 -14.71 3.64 0.35
C SER A 257 -16.12 3.56 -0.27
N GLN A 258 -16.16 3.55 -1.62
CA GLN A 258 -17.27 3.21 -2.53
C GLN A 258 -18.53 4.09 -2.55
N ASN A 259 -18.78 4.95 -1.54
CA ASN A 259 -19.94 5.86 -1.55
C ASN A 259 -19.58 7.35 -1.69
N TYR A 260 -18.30 7.71 -1.59
CA TYR A 260 -17.84 9.09 -1.69
C TYR A 260 -17.36 9.37 -3.12
N ARG A 261 -18.11 10.15 -3.90
CA ARG A 261 -17.80 10.42 -5.32
C ARG A 261 -16.54 11.29 -5.46
N LEU A 262 -15.37 10.65 -5.59
CA LEU A 262 -14.07 11.25 -5.92
C LEU A 262 -13.58 12.25 -4.87
N VAL A 263 -12.73 11.79 -3.94
CA VAL A 263 -12.01 12.67 -2.99
C VAL A 263 -11.11 13.62 -3.79
N LEU A 264 -11.23 14.92 -3.56
CA LEU A 264 -10.44 15.94 -4.28
C LEU A 264 -9.35 16.55 -3.41
N SER A 265 -9.64 16.80 -2.13
CA SER A 265 -8.66 17.27 -1.17
C SER A 265 -8.80 16.54 0.17
N VAL A 266 -7.70 16.56 0.93
CA VAL A 266 -7.60 16.03 2.28
C VAL A 266 -6.86 17.07 3.13
N ASP A 267 -7.36 17.30 4.34
CA ASP A 267 -6.64 18.05 5.36
C ASP A 267 -6.80 17.36 6.73
N VAL A 268 -5.79 17.49 7.59
CA VAL A 268 -5.76 16.81 8.90
C VAL A 268 -5.83 17.86 10.00
N HIS A 269 -6.76 17.69 10.93
CA HIS A 269 -6.86 18.61 12.06
C HIS A 269 -5.65 18.44 12.99
N PRO A 270 -4.99 19.52 13.43
CA PRO A 270 -3.75 19.41 14.22
C PRO A 270 -3.96 18.77 15.60
N ASN A 271 -5.09 19.08 16.26
CA ASN A 271 -5.35 18.67 17.65
C ASN A 271 -6.44 17.60 17.85
N LYS A 272 -7.25 17.32 16.82
CA LYS A 272 -8.41 16.41 16.91
C LYS A 272 -8.14 15.23 15.99
N PRO A 273 -8.70 14.04 16.28
CA PRO A 273 -8.48 12.86 15.45
C PRO A 273 -9.31 12.92 14.15
N TRP A 274 -9.28 14.06 13.46
CA TRP A 274 -10.18 14.41 12.36
C TRP A 274 -9.44 14.57 11.04
N ILE A 275 -10.04 14.03 9.99
CA ILE A 275 -9.64 14.21 8.60
C ILE A 275 -10.79 14.93 7.89
N LEU A 276 -10.48 16.05 7.25
CA LEU A 276 -11.38 16.74 6.35
C LEU A 276 -11.18 16.22 4.93
N THR A 277 -12.27 16.00 4.21
CA THR A 277 -12.23 15.65 2.79
C THR A 277 -13.26 16.41 1.99
N SER A 278 -12.93 16.74 0.75
CA SER A 278 -13.88 17.34 -0.20
C SER A 278 -14.14 16.41 -1.39
N ASN A 279 -15.23 16.63 -2.12
CA ASN A 279 -15.60 15.77 -3.24
C ASN A 279 -16.16 16.50 -4.46
N ARG A 280 -16.38 15.75 -5.54
CA ARG A 280 -16.94 16.27 -6.79
C ARG A 280 -18.41 16.68 -6.75
N ARG A 281 -19.16 16.32 -5.71
CA ARG A 281 -20.56 16.71 -5.55
C ARG A 281 -20.74 18.05 -4.84
N GLY A 282 -19.65 18.63 -4.34
CA GLY A 282 -19.72 19.85 -3.56
C GLY A 282 -19.95 19.63 -2.08
N CYS A 283 -19.64 18.43 -1.59
CA CYS A 283 -19.73 18.13 -0.17
C CYS A 283 -18.34 18.12 0.48
N VAL A 284 -18.36 18.42 1.78
CA VAL A 284 -17.25 18.29 2.69
C VAL A 284 -17.63 17.30 3.77
N CYS A 285 -16.67 16.46 4.18
CA CYS A 285 -16.87 15.42 5.16
C CYS A 285 -15.72 15.39 6.19
N ILE A 286 -16.07 15.25 7.46
CA ILE A 286 -15.15 15.10 8.58
C ILE A 286 -15.19 13.65 9.06
N TRP A 287 -14.04 13.00 9.08
CA TRP A 287 -13.86 11.62 9.51
C TRP A 287 -13.08 11.57 10.80
N ASN A 288 -13.49 10.70 11.72
CA ASN A 288 -12.67 10.36 12.87
C ASN A 288 -11.82 9.13 12.56
N TYR A 289 -10.51 9.30 12.46
CA TYR A 289 -9.61 8.22 12.03
C TYR A 289 -9.35 7.18 13.13
N GLN A 290 -9.64 7.50 14.40
CA GLN A 290 -9.52 6.55 15.51
C GLN A 290 -10.71 5.59 15.53
N THR A 291 -11.92 6.13 15.41
CA THR A 291 -13.16 5.34 15.40
C THR A 291 -13.48 4.75 14.02
N LYS A 292 -12.87 5.30 12.96
CA LYS A 292 -13.13 4.98 11.55
C LYS A 292 -14.60 5.26 11.20
N THR A 293 -15.14 6.39 11.67
CA THR A 293 -16.53 6.80 11.43
C THR A 293 -16.60 8.19 10.80
N GLU A 294 -17.65 8.41 10.00
CA GLU A 294 -18.04 9.74 9.55
C GLU A 294 -18.63 10.50 10.74
N GLU A 295 -18.04 11.64 11.09
CA GLU A 295 -18.55 12.51 12.15
C GLU A 295 -19.56 13.51 11.58
N LYS A 296 -19.23 14.11 10.42
CA LYS A 296 -20.03 15.17 9.80
C LYS A 296 -19.95 15.09 8.28
N TYR A 297 -21.07 15.33 7.62
CA TYR A 297 -21.19 15.40 6.16
C TYR A 297 -22.19 16.47 5.78
N PHE A 298 -21.80 17.39 4.91
CA PHE A 298 -22.69 18.46 4.44
C PHE A 298 -22.29 18.96 3.06
N GLU A 299 -23.29 19.44 2.32
CA GLU A 299 -23.12 20.06 1.01
C GLU A 299 -22.83 21.55 1.19
N VAL A 300 -21.70 22.03 0.67
CA VAL A 300 -21.30 23.43 0.72
C VAL A 300 -21.59 24.15 -0.59
N SER A 301 -21.55 23.43 -1.71
CA SER A 301 -21.80 23.99 -3.04
C SER A 301 -22.74 23.07 -3.80
N ALA A 302 -23.84 23.62 -4.32
CA ALA A 302 -24.93 22.86 -4.93
C ALA A 302 -24.45 22.15 -6.22
N GLU A 303 -24.16 20.85 -6.10
CA GLU A 303 -23.68 19.97 -7.17
C GLU A 303 -22.41 20.42 -7.93
N LYS A 304 -21.65 21.39 -7.41
CA LYS A 304 -20.35 21.80 -8.00
C LYS A 304 -19.20 21.23 -7.19
N PRO A 305 -18.13 20.72 -7.81
CA PRO A 305 -17.00 20.14 -7.08
C PRO A 305 -16.38 21.11 -6.06
N VAL A 306 -15.96 20.61 -4.90
CA VAL A 306 -15.14 21.37 -3.95
C VAL A 306 -13.72 20.84 -4.07
N TYR A 307 -12.83 21.62 -4.67
CA TYR A 307 -11.48 21.15 -5.01
C TYR A 307 -10.50 21.25 -3.84
N SER A 308 -10.73 22.21 -2.93
CA SER A 308 -9.86 22.43 -1.78
C SER A 308 -10.72 22.71 -0.55
N ALA A 309 -10.46 21.99 0.53
CA ALA A 309 -11.03 22.27 1.83
C ALA A 309 -9.94 22.15 2.90
N MET A 310 -9.97 23.03 3.91
CA MET A 310 -8.97 23.05 4.99
C MET A 310 -9.57 23.45 6.33
N PHE A 311 -8.95 22.99 7.41
CA PHE A 311 -9.20 23.46 8.76
C PHE A 311 -8.44 24.75 9.07
N ILE A 312 -9.07 25.60 9.86
CA ILE A 312 -8.46 26.80 10.45
C ILE A 312 -8.67 26.68 11.95
N GLU A 313 -7.72 26.02 12.62
CA GLU A 313 -7.89 25.62 14.01
C GLU A 313 -8.12 26.81 14.94
N ARG A 314 -7.37 27.90 14.76
CA ARG A 314 -7.45 29.12 15.59
C ARG A 314 -8.81 29.84 15.57
N GLU A 315 -9.58 29.69 14.49
CA GLU A 315 -10.92 30.27 14.37
C GLU A 315 -12.03 29.22 14.53
N GLU A 316 -11.65 27.95 14.65
CA GLU A 316 -12.54 26.79 14.61
C GLU A 316 -13.35 26.66 13.30
N TRP A 317 -12.73 27.02 12.17
CA TRP A 317 -13.40 27.03 10.86
C TRP A 317 -12.97 25.89 9.94
N ILE A 318 -13.86 25.57 9.00
CA ILE A 318 -13.55 24.93 7.73
C ILE A 318 -13.71 25.98 6.64
N MET A 319 -12.72 26.07 5.76
CA MET A 319 -12.80 26.84 4.52
C MET A 319 -12.86 25.88 3.34
N ALA A 320 -13.72 26.15 2.37
CA ALA A 320 -13.90 25.33 1.18
C ALA A 320 -13.96 26.19 -0.09
N GLY A 321 -13.19 25.82 -1.10
CA GLY A 321 -13.17 26.44 -2.42
C GLY A 321 -14.03 25.66 -3.40
N GLY A 322 -15.14 26.27 -3.83
CA GLY A 322 -16.12 25.69 -4.73
C GLY A 322 -15.75 25.81 -6.20
N GLY A 323 -16.34 24.92 -7.00
CA GLY A 323 -16.25 24.93 -8.45
C GLY A 323 -17.12 26.00 -9.12
N ASP A 324 -17.94 26.69 -8.33
CA ASP A 324 -18.75 27.85 -8.69
C ASP A 324 -17.99 29.18 -8.53
N GLY A 325 -16.74 29.16 -8.05
CA GLY A 325 -15.95 30.37 -7.79
C GLY A 325 -16.21 30.99 -6.43
N TYR A 326 -16.97 30.33 -5.55
CA TYR A 326 -17.24 30.78 -4.18
C TYR A 326 -16.28 30.16 -3.17
N ILE A 327 -15.96 30.95 -2.15
CA ILE A 327 -15.33 30.47 -0.92
C ILE A 327 -16.42 30.37 0.14
N TYR A 328 -16.47 29.22 0.79
CA TYR A 328 -17.41 28.93 1.86
C TYR A 328 -16.67 28.76 3.17
N VAL A 329 -17.24 29.32 4.24
CA VAL A 329 -16.64 29.33 5.57
C VAL A 329 -17.68 28.85 6.58
N TYR A 330 -17.38 27.74 7.23
CA TYR A 330 -18.26 27.11 8.22
C TYR A 330 -17.54 26.97 9.55
N ARG A 331 -18.27 27.06 10.66
CA ARG A 331 -17.72 26.65 11.94
C ARG A 331 -17.80 25.14 12.08
N TYR A 332 -16.69 24.48 12.40
CA TYR A 332 -16.66 23.02 12.37
C TYR A 332 -17.31 22.33 13.58
N ASP A 333 -17.70 23.08 14.62
CA ASP A 333 -18.35 22.55 15.83
C ASP A 333 -19.88 22.43 15.65
N THR A 334 -20.50 23.43 15.03
CA THR A 334 -21.94 23.67 14.88
C THR A 334 -22.41 23.44 13.45
N MET A 335 -21.52 23.44 12.46
CA MET A 335 -21.83 23.42 11.02
C MET A 335 -22.59 24.66 10.53
N GLU A 336 -22.53 25.76 11.29
CA GLU A 336 -23.14 27.02 10.86
C GLU A 336 -22.28 27.68 9.78
N GLU A 337 -22.94 28.13 8.71
CA GLU A 337 -22.31 28.97 7.70
C GLU A 337 -22.01 30.34 8.32
N ILE A 338 -20.73 30.69 8.35
CA ILE A 338 -20.27 32.00 8.81
C ILE A 338 -20.39 32.99 7.66
N MET A 339 -19.95 32.57 6.47
CA MET A 339 -19.97 33.37 5.26
C MET A 339 -19.77 32.49 4.02
N SER A 340 -20.40 32.92 2.93
CA SER A 340 -20.01 32.57 1.57
C SER A 340 -19.85 33.84 0.73
N PHE A 341 -18.85 33.87 -0.15
CA PHE A 341 -18.63 35.00 -1.06
C PHE A 341 -18.01 34.55 -2.37
N LYS A 342 -18.33 35.28 -3.45
CA LYS A 342 -17.76 35.04 -4.77
C LYS A 342 -16.33 35.55 -4.80
N ALA A 343 -15.36 34.65 -4.93
CA ALA A 343 -13.95 34.98 -4.97
C ALA A 343 -13.44 35.14 -6.42
N HIS A 344 -13.90 34.25 -7.31
CA HIS A 344 -13.54 34.22 -8.72
C HIS A 344 -14.79 34.12 -9.59
N ASP A 345 -14.78 34.73 -10.78
CA ASP A 345 -15.98 34.90 -11.60
C ASP A 345 -16.37 33.63 -12.37
N ASP A 346 -17.10 32.73 -11.73
CA ASP A 346 -17.61 31.46 -12.29
C ASP A 346 -16.51 30.49 -12.77
N HIS A 347 -15.30 30.61 -12.19
CA HIS A 347 -14.16 29.72 -12.43
C HIS A 347 -13.88 28.88 -11.18
N HIS A 348 -13.42 27.64 -11.36
CA HIS A 348 -13.16 26.75 -10.24
C HIS A 348 -12.04 27.30 -9.34
N ILE A 349 -12.24 27.30 -8.02
CA ILE A 349 -11.17 27.55 -7.06
C ILE A 349 -10.43 26.22 -6.87
N ARG A 350 -9.18 26.15 -7.36
CA ARG A 350 -8.36 24.92 -7.35
C ARG A 350 -7.70 24.70 -5.99
N SER A 351 -7.27 25.78 -5.34
CA SER A 351 -6.50 25.71 -4.11
C SER A 351 -6.78 26.90 -3.20
N LEU A 352 -6.90 26.60 -1.91
CA LEU A 352 -6.89 27.56 -0.82
C LEU A 352 -5.64 27.37 0.02
N ALA A 353 -5.08 28.46 0.53
CA ALA A 353 -4.03 28.41 1.53
C ALA A 353 -4.22 29.53 2.55
N ALA A 354 -4.30 29.18 3.83
CA ALA A 354 -4.38 30.15 4.91
C ALA A 354 -3.00 30.46 5.46
N SER A 355 -2.76 31.73 5.81
CA SER A 355 -1.54 32.12 6.50
C SER A 355 -1.50 31.43 7.87
N PRO A 356 -0.36 30.86 8.29
CA PRO A 356 -0.26 30.23 9.60
C PRO A 356 -0.40 31.23 10.75
N THR A 357 0.04 32.48 10.54
CA THR A 357 0.12 33.51 11.59
C THR A 357 -0.85 34.68 11.38
N ARG A 358 -1.21 35.00 10.13
CA ARG A 358 -2.05 36.17 9.80
C ARG A 358 -3.46 35.78 9.44
N THR A 359 -4.34 36.76 9.28
CA THR A 359 -5.74 36.54 8.88
C THR A 359 -5.94 36.56 7.37
N PHE A 360 -4.94 36.05 6.65
CA PHE A 360 -4.94 36.03 5.19
C PHE A 360 -5.30 34.66 4.63
N LEU A 361 -6.15 34.67 3.61
CA LEU A 361 -6.46 33.52 2.77
C LEU A 361 -6.00 33.81 1.34
N LEU A 362 -5.28 32.87 0.73
CA LEU A 362 -5.03 32.84 -0.70
C LEU A 362 -6.08 31.95 -1.38
N SER A 363 -6.54 32.38 -2.55
CA SER A 363 -7.34 31.57 -3.46
C SER A 363 -6.72 31.56 -4.85
N ALA A 364 -6.58 30.37 -5.43
CA ALA A 364 -6.05 30.14 -6.77
C ALA A 364 -7.11 29.48 -7.65
N SER A 365 -7.19 29.90 -8.92
CA SER A 365 -8.30 29.50 -9.79
C SER A 365 -7.88 29.18 -11.23
N ASP A 366 -8.81 28.53 -11.94
CA ASP A 366 -8.77 28.32 -13.38
C ASP A 366 -8.85 29.64 -14.18
N ASP A 367 -9.15 30.78 -13.57
CA ASP A 367 -9.08 32.10 -14.22
C ASP A 367 -7.65 32.67 -14.35
N HIS A 368 -6.65 31.86 -14.00
CA HIS A 368 -5.22 32.17 -14.01
C HIS A 368 -4.79 33.19 -12.94
N MET A 369 -5.70 33.58 -12.05
CA MET A 369 -5.44 34.56 -10.99
C MET A 369 -5.23 33.88 -9.64
N ILE A 370 -4.50 34.59 -8.79
CA ILE A 370 -4.44 34.34 -7.36
C ILE A 370 -4.99 35.58 -6.67
N LYS A 371 -5.81 35.41 -5.63
CA LYS A 371 -6.32 36.52 -4.82
C LYS A 371 -5.97 36.29 -3.36
N ILE A 372 -5.70 37.38 -2.65
CA ILE A 372 -5.51 37.37 -1.20
C ILE A 372 -6.63 38.15 -0.51
N TRP A 373 -7.17 37.55 0.54
CA TRP A 373 -8.32 38.01 1.29
C TRP A 373 -7.94 38.19 2.75
N ASP A 374 -8.43 39.24 3.40
CA ASP A 374 -8.29 39.41 4.85
C ASP A 374 -9.63 39.19 5.55
N TRP A 375 -9.75 38.11 6.32
CA TRP A 375 -10.99 37.81 7.02
C TRP A 375 -11.23 38.68 8.27
N LYS A 376 -10.21 39.42 8.75
CA LYS A 376 -10.43 40.47 9.77
C LYS A 376 -11.00 41.74 9.14
N ASP A 377 -10.60 42.08 7.92
CA ASP A 377 -11.15 43.22 7.16
C ASP A 377 -12.38 42.79 6.32
N SER A 378 -13.32 42.07 6.95
CA SER A 378 -14.59 41.64 6.33
C SER A 378 -14.43 40.93 4.99
N TRP A 379 -13.43 40.04 4.88
CA TRP A 379 -13.14 39.27 3.67
C TRP A 379 -12.86 40.15 2.45
N LYS A 380 -12.24 41.30 2.66
CA LYS A 380 -11.85 42.18 1.56
C LYS A 380 -10.75 41.55 0.72
N CYS A 381 -10.95 41.55 -0.60
CA CYS A 381 -9.89 41.25 -1.56
C CYS A 381 -8.83 42.35 -1.46
N MET A 382 -7.69 42.06 -0.87
CA MET A 382 -6.61 43.05 -0.74
C MET A 382 -5.83 43.20 -2.03
N ARG A 383 -5.62 42.09 -2.75
CA ARG A 383 -4.84 42.06 -3.99
C ARG A 383 -5.25 40.90 -4.88
N THR A 384 -5.11 41.12 -6.18
CA THR A 384 -5.12 40.08 -7.22
C THR A 384 -3.73 40.02 -7.84
N PHE A 385 -3.13 38.84 -7.87
CA PHE A 385 -1.83 38.58 -8.47
C PHE A 385 -2.03 38.08 -9.89
N LEU A 386 -1.46 38.83 -10.84
CA LEU A 386 -1.48 38.56 -12.26
C LEU A 386 -0.10 38.10 -12.70
N GLY A 387 -0.03 37.08 -13.56
CA GLY A 387 1.25 36.67 -14.16
C GLY A 387 1.30 35.24 -14.64
N HIS A 388 0.42 34.36 -14.17
CA HIS A 388 0.25 33.03 -14.74
C HIS A 388 -0.50 33.08 -16.07
N GLY A 389 -0.09 32.23 -17.01
CA GLY A 389 -0.67 32.12 -18.35
C GLY A 389 -1.79 31.08 -18.48
N ASN A 390 -2.03 30.28 -17.44
CA ASN A 390 -2.97 29.17 -17.42
C ASN A 390 -3.46 28.90 -15.98
N CYS A 391 -4.36 27.93 -15.78
CA CYS A 391 -4.93 27.54 -14.49
C CYS A 391 -3.87 27.47 -13.39
N VAL A 392 -4.12 28.14 -12.25
CA VAL A 392 -3.26 28.02 -11.08
C VAL A 392 -3.74 26.83 -10.25
N THR A 393 -2.93 25.78 -10.21
CA THR A 393 -3.30 24.47 -9.65
C THR A 393 -3.16 24.43 -8.14
N GLN A 394 -2.14 25.09 -7.59
CA GLN A 394 -1.89 25.14 -6.15
C GLN A 394 -1.25 26.45 -5.72
N VAL A 395 -1.60 26.91 -4.51
CA VAL A 395 -0.92 27.98 -3.78
C VAL A 395 -0.55 27.51 -2.38
N MET A 396 0.55 28.04 -1.83
CA MET A 396 0.98 27.72 -0.47
C MET A 396 1.76 28.89 0.13
N PHE A 397 1.41 29.28 1.35
CA PHE A 397 2.23 30.23 2.11
C PHE A 397 3.58 29.61 2.46
N ASP A 398 4.60 30.47 2.47
CA ASP A 398 5.89 30.12 3.02
C ASP A 398 5.76 29.94 4.55
N PRO A 399 6.13 28.78 5.13
CA PRO A 399 6.03 28.53 6.56
C PRO A 399 6.99 29.38 7.40
N ASN A 400 8.10 29.85 6.83
CA ASN A 400 9.11 30.66 7.53
C ASN A 400 8.97 32.16 7.25
N ASP A 401 8.35 32.56 6.13
CA ASP A 401 8.03 33.96 5.82
C ASP A 401 6.55 34.18 5.54
N SER A 402 5.85 34.77 6.52
CA SER A 402 4.42 35.09 6.42
C SER A 402 4.02 36.05 5.28
N ASN A 403 4.97 36.71 4.63
CA ASN A 403 4.73 37.60 3.49
C ASN A 403 4.89 36.91 2.14
N SER A 404 5.49 35.74 2.12
CA SER A 404 5.83 35.04 0.88
C SER A 404 4.91 33.86 0.63
N PHE A 405 4.67 33.57 -0.64
CA PHE A 405 3.96 32.37 -1.05
C PHE A 405 4.44 31.88 -2.42
N ALA A 406 4.21 30.59 -2.68
CA ALA A 406 4.49 29.95 -3.96
C ALA A 406 3.19 29.56 -4.67
N SER A 407 3.24 29.51 -6.00
CA SER A 407 2.13 29.03 -6.83
C SER A 407 2.62 28.15 -7.97
N ALA A 408 1.86 27.09 -8.27
CA ALA A 408 2.06 26.22 -9.43
C ALA A 408 0.93 26.41 -10.44
N SER A 409 1.25 26.23 -11.71
CA SER A 409 0.30 26.41 -12.80
C SER A 409 0.54 25.44 -13.96
N LEU A 410 -0.55 25.20 -14.70
CA LEU A 410 -0.53 24.52 -16.00
C LEU A 410 0.13 25.35 -17.11
N ASP A 411 0.66 26.54 -16.81
CA ASP A 411 1.49 27.33 -17.74
C ASP A 411 2.96 26.91 -17.73
N HIS A 412 3.26 25.80 -17.04
CA HIS A 412 4.60 25.25 -16.89
C HIS A 412 5.52 26.05 -15.98
N THR A 413 4.99 26.98 -15.20
CA THR A 413 5.79 27.78 -14.28
C THR A 413 5.38 27.59 -12.83
N ILE A 414 6.37 27.78 -11.95
CA ILE A 414 6.16 27.99 -10.53
C ILE A 414 6.60 29.41 -10.23
N LYS A 415 5.77 30.17 -9.51
CA LYS A 415 6.07 31.57 -9.20
C LYS A 415 6.15 31.78 -7.70
N MET A 416 7.11 32.60 -7.30
CA MET A 416 7.29 33.07 -5.93
C MET A 416 6.79 34.50 -5.84
N TRP A 417 6.04 34.80 -4.80
CA TRP A 417 5.35 36.07 -4.63
C TRP A 417 5.58 36.63 -3.24
N ASP A 418 5.65 37.96 -3.16
CA ASP A 418 5.46 38.71 -1.93
C ASP A 418 4.05 39.33 -1.96
N ILE A 419 3.28 39.18 -0.89
CA ILE A 419 1.90 39.65 -0.79
C ILE A 419 1.74 41.17 -0.99
N TYR A 420 2.80 41.94 -0.75
CA TYR A 420 2.86 43.39 -0.92
C TYR A 420 3.34 43.81 -2.30
N SER A 421 3.99 42.91 -3.05
CA SER A 421 4.47 43.18 -4.40
C SER A 421 3.36 43.04 -5.44
N THR A 422 3.47 43.81 -6.52
CA THR A 422 2.60 43.70 -7.71
C THR A 422 3.13 42.73 -8.75
N THR A 423 4.39 42.32 -8.65
CA THR A 423 5.07 41.43 -9.60
C THR A 423 5.60 40.22 -8.86
N CYS A 424 5.68 39.08 -9.55
CA CYS A 424 6.34 37.90 -8.99
C CYS A 424 7.83 38.20 -8.73
N ASN A 425 8.34 37.72 -7.60
CA ASN A 425 9.74 37.89 -7.20
C ASN A 425 10.66 36.98 -8.01
N ALA A 426 10.22 35.76 -8.27
CA ALA A 426 10.94 34.78 -9.07
C ALA A 426 9.94 33.94 -9.87
N THR A 427 10.38 33.48 -11.05
CA THR A 427 9.68 32.48 -11.85
C THR A 427 10.64 31.33 -12.10
N LEU A 428 10.19 30.13 -11.79
CA LEU A 428 10.88 28.89 -12.08
C LEU A 428 10.18 28.27 -13.28
N ASP A 429 10.87 28.27 -14.41
CA ASP A 429 10.40 27.58 -15.60
C ASP A 429 10.52 26.07 -15.37
N GLY A 430 9.38 25.40 -15.42
CA GLY A 430 9.28 23.95 -15.33
C GLY A 430 9.66 23.27 -16.64
N GLN A 431 9.71 21.95 -16.58
CA GLN A 431 9.78 21.09 -17.78
C GLN A 431 8.51 21.25 -18.64
N PRO A 432 8.49 20.73 -19.89
CA PRO A 432 7.42 20.98 -20.86
C PRO A 432 6.00 20.63 -20.40
N ASP A 433 5.84 19.79 -19.37
CA ASP A 433 4.56 19.15 -19.06
C ASP A 433 3.75 19.80 -17.92
N GLY A 434 4.28 20.80 -17.20
CA GLY A 434 3.45 21.60 -16.26
C GLY A 434 3.61 21.21 -14.79
N ALA A 435 3.50 22.20 -13.89
CA ALA A 435 3.58 21.99 -12.45
C ALA A 435 2.16 21.80 -11.88
N LEU A 436 1.94 20.70 -11.15
CA LEU A 436 0.64 20.34 -10.61
C LEU A 436 0.52 20.65 -9.13
N CYS A 437 1.59 20.42 -8.37
CA CYS A 437 1.55 20.57 -6.92
C CYS A 437 2.90 21.03 -6.34
N LEU A 438 2.83 21.61 -5.15
CA LEU A 438 3.93 22.19 -4.40
C LEU A 438 3.86 21.78 -2.93
N HIS A 439 5.01 21.71 -2.27
CA HIS A 439 5.08 21.55 -0.82
C HIS A 439 6.37 22.16 -0.26
N TYR A 440 6.31 22.92 0.83
CA TYR A 440 7.51 23.40 1.51
C TYR A 440 8.15 22.32 2.38
N LEU A 441 9.40 22.00 2.09
CA LEU A 441 10.22 21.10 2.87
C LEU A 441 11.16 21.91 3.74
N THR A 442 11.17 21.65 5.04
CA THR A 442 12.20 22.18 5.94
C THR A 442 12.96 21.00 6.52
N ASP A 443 14.18 20.77 6.04
CA ASP A 443 15.10 19.79 6.64
C ASP A 443 16.30 20.53 7.21
N ARG A 444 16.59 20.30 8.50
CA ARG A 444 17.77 20.86 9.20
C ARG A 444 17.90 22.39 9.06
N ASN A 445 16.78 23.11 9.09
CA ASN A 445 16.68 24.57 8.95
C ASN A 445 16.98 25.10 7.54
N GLU A 446 17.12 24.23 6.54
CA GLU A 446 17.15 24.61 5.14
C GLU A 446 15.76 24.43 4.55
N GLN A 447 15.18 25.51 4.03
CA GLN A 447 13.89 25.48 3.38
C GLN A 447 14.06 25.27 1.89
N ARG A 448 13.29 24.33 1.36
CA ARG A 448 13.25 23.97 -0.06
C ARG A 448 11.81 23.83 -0.53
N LEU A 449 11.61 23.96 -1.83
CA LEU A 449 10.30 23.76 -2.45
C LEU A 449 10.30 22.43 -3.18
N LEU A 450 9.40 21.52 -2.80
CA LEU A 450 9.08 20.33 -3.58
C LEU A 450 8.06 20.68 -4.64
N CYS A 451 8.30 20.19 -5.86
CA CYS A 451 7.50 20.48 -7.03
C CYS A 451 7.13 19.18 -7.72
N GLY A 452 5.83 18.94 -7.93
CA GLY A 452 5.31 17.76 -8.60
C GLY A 452 4.82 18.13 -9.99
N TYR A 453 5.19 17.32 -10.98
CA TYR A 453 4.98 17.61 -12.39
C TYR A 453 4.09 16.55 -13.06
N LEU A 454 3.47 16.94 -14.18
CA LEU A 454 2.61 16.07 -14.98
C LEU A 454 3.37 14.90 -15.63
N ASP A 455 4.68 15.05 -15.89
CA ASP A 455 5.55 14.01 -16.43
C ASP A 455 5.89 12.90 -15.42
N GLY A 456 5.39 13.01 -14.19
CA GLY A 456 5.69 12.07 -13.11
C GLY A 456 6.95 12.42 -12.30
N ALA A 457 7.66 13.49 -12.65
CA ALA A 457 8.80 13.93 -11.88
C ALA A 457 8.37 14.64 -10.58
N ALA A 458 9.16 14.43 -9.53
CA ALA A 458 9.17 15.29 -8.35
C ALA A 458 10.56 15.90 -8.21
N LYS A 459 10.65 17.22 -8.16
CA LYS A 459 11.93 17.94 -8.05
C LYS A 459 11.95 18.77 -6.79
N ILE A 460 13.14 18.93 -6.23
CA ILE A 460 13.37 19.79 -5.07
C ILE A 460 14.17 20.98 -5.54
N TRP A 461 13.59 22.16 -5.33
CA TRP A 461 14.20 23.42 -5.63
C TRP A 461 14.79 24.04 -4.36
N ASP A 462 16.07 24.40 -4.45
CA ASP A 462 16.81 25.12 -3.42
C ASP A 462 16.91 26.60 -3.85
N PRO A 463 16.32 27.55 -3.08
CA PRO A 463 16.33 28.96 -3.42
C PRO A 463 17.74 29.56 -3.52
N GLU A 464 18.68 29.06 -2.71
CA GLU A 464 20.03 29.62 -2.62
C GLU A 464 20.93 29.14 -3.77
N LYS A 465 20.61 27.99 -4.36
CA LYS A 465 21.47 27.31 -5.34
C LYS A 465 20.88 27.27 -6.75
N GLU A 466 19.65 27.73 -6.93
CA GLU A 466 18.88 27.64 -8.19
C GLU A 466 18.97 26.25 -8.84
N CYS A 467 19.11 25.19 -8.03
CA CYS A 467 19.44 23.85 -8.52
C CYS A 467 18.32 22.86 -8.18
N CYS A 468 17.93 22.07 -9.19
CA CYS A 468 17.05 20.93 -9.00
C CYS A 468 17.86 19.77 -8.39
N VAL A 469 17.62 19.43 -7.13
CA VAL A 469 18.06 18.13 -6.59
C VAL A 469 16.99 17.12 -6.99
N SER A 470 17.25 16.35 -8.05
CA SER A 470 16.27 15.40 -8.58
C SER A 470 16.02 14.26 -7.59
N ALA A 471 14.74 13.88 -7.45
CA ALA A 471 14.40 12.48 -7.30
C ALA A 471 14.32 11.95 -8.73
N ASP A 472 15.38 11.32 -9.23
CA ASP A 472 15.42 10.82 -10.61
C ASP A 472 14.26 9.86 -10.87
N GLY A 473 13.52 10.15 -11.95
CA GLY A 473 12.67 9.24 -12.72
C GLY A 473 11.83 8.23 -11.93
N GLY A 474 10.80 8.69 -11.24
CA GLY A 474 9.78 7.78 -10.70
C GLY A 474 8.96 7.15 -11.84
N ILE A 475 8.59 5.87 -11.70
CA ILE A 475 7.63 5.14 -12.56
C ILE A 475 6.23 5.80 -12.61
N ALA A 476 6.03 6.88 -11.85
CA ALA A 476 4.77 7.57 -11.72
C ALA A 476 4.36 8.22 -13.05
N LYS A 477 3.07 8.14 -13.40
CA LYS A 477 2.55 8.81 -14.60
C LYS A 477 2.42 10.33 -14.46
N SER A 478 2.07 10.82 -13.26
CA SER A 478 1.84 12.24 -12.99
C SER A 478 1.75 12.48 -11.49
N VAL A 479 2.59 13.34 -10.92
CA VAL A 479 2.59 13.63 -9.48
C VAL A 479 1.54 14.68 -9.16
N ASN A 480 0.43 14.24 -8.58
CA ASN A 480 -0.73 15.07 -8.30
C ASN A 480 -0.79 15.54 -6.83
N ALA A 481 -0.10 14.84 -5.93
CA ALA A 481 -0.04 15.20 -4.51
C ALA A 481 1.38 15.06 -3.95
N LEU A 482 1.77 15.99 -3.07
CA LEU A 482 3.06 16.02 -2.40
C LEU A 482 2.90 16.27 -0.90
N CYS A 483 3.68 15.55 -0.10
CA CYS A 483 3.73 15.73 1.34
C CYS A 483 5.14 15.53 1.87
N TRP A 484 5.63 16.48 2.67
CA TRP A 484 6.82 16.30 3.50
C TRP A 484 6.39 15.83 4.90
N HIS A 485 6.94 14.72 5.35
CA HIS A 485 6.74 14.26 6.72
C HIS A 485 7.92 14.69 7.60
N PRO A 486 7.77 15.71 8.47
CA PRO A 486 8.90 16.32 9.19
C PRO A 486 9.56 15.38 10.20
N GLU A 487 8.78 14.53 10.88
CA GLU A 487 9.30 13.61 11.90
C GLU A 487 10.10 12.45 11.30
N LEU A 488 9.58 11.86 10.22
CA LEU A 488 10.23 10.77 9.50
C LEU A 488 11.29 11.24 8.51
N ARG A 489 11.28 12.53 8.17
CA ARG A 489 12.14 13.17 7.16
C ARG A 489 12.07 12.48 5.81
N VAL A 490 10.84 12.21 5.36
CA VAL A 490 10.57 11.59 4.07
C VAL A 490 9.65 12.43 3.22
N VAL A 491 9.90 12.37 1.92
CA VAL A 491 9.06 12.95 0.89
C VAL A 491 8.11 11.87 0.40
N ILE A 492 6.84 12.21 0.28
CA ILE A 492 5.80 11.31 -0.18
C ILE A 492 5.17 11.92 -1.43
N THR A 493 5.14 11.15 -2.51
CA THR A 493 4.54 11.56 -3.77
C THR A 493 3.33 10.69 -4.07
N GLY A 494 2.23 11.30 -4.50
CA GLY A 494 1.01 10.61 -4.92
C GLY A 494 0.78 10.80 -6.42
N SER A 495 0.53 9.70 -7.13
CA SER A 495 0.40 9.70 -8.58
C SER A 495 -1.03 9.42 -9.08
N LEU A 496 -1.34 9.89 -10.29
CA LEU A 496 -2.60 9.60 -10.98
C LEU A 496 -2.79 8.11 -11.31
N ASP A 497 -1.70 7.33 -11.35
CA ASP A 497 -1.78 5.86 -11.49
C ASP A 497 -2.25 5.15 -10.20
N GLY A 498 -2.46 5.89 -9.11
CA GLY A 498 -2.91 5.34 -7.82
C GLY A 498 -1.78 4.84 -6.93
N THR A 499 -0.53 5.08 -7.30
CA THR A 499 0.64 4.76 -6.47
C THR A 499 1.05 5.92 -5.58
N VAL A 500 1.58 5.56 -4.41
CA VAL A 500 2.28 6.47 -3.50
C VAL A 500 3.72 6.01 -3.38
N GLN A 501 4.67 6.91 -3.57
CA GLN A 501 6.09 6.61 -3.46
C GLN A 501 6.67 7.32 -2.23
N ILE A 502 7.46 6.59 -1.45
CA ILE A 502 8.10 7.11 -0.22
C ILE A 502 9.59 7.24 -0.48
N TRP A 503 10.10 8.45 -0.29
CA TRP A 503 11.47 8.84 -0.58
C TRP A 503 12.16 9.28 0.69
N LYS A 504 13.27 8.63 1.03
CA LYS A 504 14.08 8.96 2.20
C LYS A 504 15.21 9.90 1.83
N SER A 505 15.44 10.91 2.66
CA SER A 505 16.59 11.81 2.50
C SER A 505 17.90 11.06 2.70
N THR A 506 18.80 11.11 1.70
CA THR A 506 20.15 10.49 1.75
C THR A 506 21.15 11.47 1.16
N LYS A 507 22.28 11.79 1.78
CA LYS A 507 23.23 12.74 1.16
C LYS A 507 23.87 12.10 -0.10
N PRO A 508 23.80 12.73 -1.30
CA PRO A 508 23.40 14.11 -1.61
C PRO A 508 21.96 14.35 -2.17
N GLY A 509 21.03 13.40 -2.14
CA GLY A 509 19.65 13.56 -2.63
C GLY A 509 18.58 12.78 -1.87
N TYR A 510 17.72 12.08 -2.62
CA TYR A 510 16.63 11.27 -2.08
C TYR A 510 16.66 9.88 -2.71
N ARG A 511 16.40 8.85 -1.89
CA ARG A 511 16.33 7.46 -2.34
C ARG A 511 14.90 6.96 -2.24
N LEU A 512 14.41 6.34 -3.29
CA LEU A 512 13.13 5.62 -3.27
C LEU A 512 13.24 4.41 -2.35
N GLU A 513 12.41 4.37 -1.31
CA GLU A 513 12.38 3.26 -0.35
C GLU A 513 11.28 2.25 -0.70
N ASN A 514 10.09 2.74 -1.03
CA ASN A 514 8.93 1.88 -1.30
C ASN A 514 7.95 2.53 -2.27
N ILE A 515 7.30 1.70 -3.08
CA ILE A 515 6.16 2.06 -3.92
C ILE A 515 4.93 1.34 -3.40
N ILE A 516 3.84 2.05 -3.18
CA ILE A 516 2.65 1.53 -2.52
C ILE A 516 1.43 1.75 -3.42
N GLY A 517 0.81 0.66 -3.86
CA GLY A 517 -0.45 0.67 -4.59
C GLY A 517 -1.63 0.46 -3.64
N PHE A 518 -2.40 1.51 -3.36
CA PHE A 518 -3.64 1.40 -2.56
C PHE A 518 -4.81 0.85 -3.36
N ASN A 519 -4.74 0.94 -4.69
CA ASN A 519 -5.74 0.41 -5.62
C ASN A 519 -7.15 1.01 -5.45
N LEU A 520 -7.21 2.26 -5.00
CA LEU A 520 -8.42 3.06 -4.83
C LEU A 520 -8.58 4.14 -5.93
N GLY A 521 -7.90 3.99 -7.07
CA GLY A 521 -7.84 4.99 -8.14
C GLY A 521 -6.76 6.05 -7.89
N ALA A 522 -6.82 7.14 -8.66
CA ALA A 522 -5.80 8.20 -8.61
C ALA A 522 -5.65 8.79 -7.19
N VAL A 523 -4.42 9.12 -6.81
CA VAL A 523 -4.12 9.83 -5.56
C VAL A 523 -4.28 11.33 -5.81
N ASN A 524 -5.18 11.97 -5.07
CA ASN A 524 -5.52 13.39 -5.25
C ASN A 524 -4.98 14.28 -4.13
N ALA A 525 -4.81 13.74 -2.93
CA ALA A 525 -4.28 14.50 -1.81
C ALA A 525 -3.57 13.59 -0.81
N ILE A 526 -2.57 14.12 -0.12
CA ILE A 526 -1.83 13.43 0.94
C ILE A 526 -1.68 14.41 2.11
N GLY A 527 -2.00 13.94 3.31
CA GLY A 527 -1.71 14.62 4.57
C GLY A 527 -0.86 13.72 5.48
N TYR A 528 -0.16 14.31 6.43
CA TYR A 528 0.46 13.57 7.53
C TYR A 528 -0.24 13.93 8.84
N ILE A 529 -0.16 13.04 9.82
CA ILE A 529 -0.70 13.30 11.15
C ILE A 529 0.46 13.73 12.05
N GLN A 530 0.40 14.96 12.56
CA GLN A 530 1.43 15.48 13.45
C GLN A 530 1.54 14.61 14.72
N GLY A 531 2.78 14.31 15.14
CA GLY A 531 3.10 13.48 16.29
C GLY A 531 3.04 11.98 16.03
N LEU A 532 2.63 11.54 14.84
CA LEU A 532 2.50 10.13 14.47
C LEU A 532 3.30 9.82 13.20
N THR A 533 3.72 8.58 13.04
CA THR A 533 4.35 8.05 11.81
C THR A 533 3.33 7.71 10.73
N ARG A 534 2.19 8.41 10.71
CA ARG A 534 1.02 8.06 9.88
C ARG A 534 0.72 9.11 8.83
N ILE A 535 0.30 8.63 7.68
CA ILE A 535 -0.15 9.43 6.56
C ILE A 535 -1.60 9.11 6.22
N VAL A 536 -2.27 10.08 5.64
CA VAL A 536 -3.61 9.98 5.09
C VAL A 536 -3.52 10.24 3.61
N VAL A 537 -4.09 9.35 2.81
CA VAL A 537 -4.09 9.42 1.35
C VAL A 537 -5.54 9.48 0.88
N GLY A 538 -5.88 10.58 0.21
CA GLY A 538 -7.15 10.76 -0.46
C GLY A 538 -7.06 10.23 -1.89
N CYS A 539 -7.80 9.17 -2.18
CA CYS A 539 -7.89 8.56 -3.50
C CYS A 539 -9.27 8.83 -4.12
N GLU A 540 -9.39 8.65 -5.43
CA GLU A 540 -10.67 8.72 -6.14
C GLU A 540 -11.80 7.91 -5.47
N GLN A 541 -11.53 6.69 -5.01
CA GLN A 541 -12.58 5.80 -4.51
C GLN A 541 -12.67 5.73 -2.99
N GLY A 542 -11.88 6.52 -2.26
CA GLY A 542 -11.88 6.47 -0.81
C GLY A 542 -10.69 7.16 -0.15
N ILE A 543 -10.61 6.99 1.17
CA ILE A 543 -9.55 7.53 2.01
C ILE A 543 -8.87 6.36 2.71
N THR A 544 -7.55 6.34 2.68
CA THR A 544 -6.74 5.32 3.34
C THR A 544 -5.72 5.99 4.24
N MET A 545 -5.46 5.36 5.37
CA MET A 545 -4.42 5.76 6.32
C MET A 545 -3.35 4.69 6.33
N MET A 546 -2.10 5.09 6.49
CA MET A 546 -0.97 4.18 6.44
C MET A 546 0.05 4.58 7.51
N GLU A 547 0.61 3.60 8.19
CA GLU A 547 1.75 3.80 9.07
C GLU A 547 3.05 3.54 8.32
N ILE A 548 3.94 4.52 8.31
CA ILE A 548 5.25 4.40 7.65
C ILE A 548 6.23 3.85 8.67
N ASN A 549 6.48 2.55 8.59
CA ASN A 549 7.45 1.85 9.41
C ASN A 549 8.71 1.56 8.60
N PHE A 550 9.80 2.28 8.90
CA PHE A 550 11.12 1.86 8.47
C PHE A 550 11.56 0.76 9.44
N LEU A 551 11.60 -0.49 9.00
CA LEU A 551 12.30 -1.51 9.75
C LEU A 551 13.73 -0.98 10.00
N GLN A 552 14.06 -0.70 11.26
CA GLN A 552 15.46 -0.62 11.63
C GLN A 552 16.05 -1.97 11.23
N LYS A 553 17.01 -1.97 10.30
CA LYS A 553 17.92 -3.09 10.16
C LYS A 553 18.70 -3.16 11.47
N GLU A 554 18.11 -3.76 12.50
CA GLU A 554 18.85 -4.16 13.68
C GLU A 554 19.93 -5.13 13.18
N GLY A 555 21.17 -4.76 13.43
CA GLY A 555 22.33 -5.54 13.05
C GLY A 555 22.16 -6.96 13.56
N VAL A 556 22.46 -7.91 12.70
CA VAL A 556 22.73 -9.28 13.09
C VAL A 556 23.89 -9.22 14.09
N VAL A 557 23.56 -9.16 15.38
CA VAL A 557 24.50 -9.52 16.43
C VAL A 557 24.69 -11.02 16.27
N HIS A 558 25.77 -11.39 15.59
CA HIS A 558 26.27 -12.76 15.64
C HIS A 558 26.46 -13.11 17.12
N GLN A 559 25.56 -13.92 17.67
CA GLN A 559 25.86 -14.72 18.85
C GLN A 559 26.86 -15.79 18.41
N GLU A 560 28.15 -15.46 18.43
CA GLU A 560 29.18 -16.49 18.49
C GLU A 560 29.21 -17.07 19.90
N GLY A 561 29.00 -18.38 19.95
CA GLY A 561 29.02 -19.16 21.17
C GLY A 561 30.40 -19.18 21.81
N ASN A 562 30.37 -19.23 23.14
CA ASN A 562 31.46 -19.62 24.04
C ASN A 562 32.49 -20.55 23.40
N ASN A 563 33.74 -20.11 23.35
CA ASN A 563 34.87 -20.96 23.69
C ASN A 563 35.97 -20.14 24.39
N LYS A 564 36.48 -20.76 25.46
CA LYS A 564 37.50 -20.24 26.37
C LYS A 564 38.91 -20.23 25.75
N ASN A 565 39.77 -19.38 26.32
CA ASN A 565 41.24 -19.29 26.18
C ASN A 565 41.68 -18.61 24.87
N ASP A 566 42.55 -17.59 24.80
CA ASP A 566 43.76 -17.29 25.58
C ASP A 566 44.08 -15.77 25.62
N LEU A 567 44.82 -15.43 26.68
CA LEU A 567 45.78 -14.34 26.98
C LEU A 567 46.02 -13.10 26.07
N GLU A 568 46.29 -12.01 26.81
CA GLU A 568 47.18 -10.85 26.53
C GLU A 568 46.65 -9.68 25.66
N SER A 569 46.31 -8.53 26.27
CA SER A 569 47.12 -7.29 26.42
C SER A 569 47.22 -6.47 25.11
N VAL A 570 46.88 -5.17 25.03
CA VAL A 570 47.59 -4.00 25.61
C VAL A 570 46.70 -2.73 25.43
N TYR A 571 46.70 -1.86 26.45
CA TYR A 571 46.51 -0.39 26.52
C TYR A 571 46.01 0.39 25.27
N ASP A 572 45.17 1.43 25.40
CA ASP A 572 45.42 2.59 26.25
C ASP A 572 44.18 3.43 26.57
N SER A 573 44.32 4.15 27.68
CA SER A 573 43.32 4.83 28.48
C SER A 573 43.33 6.35 28.31
N THR A 574 42.20 6.96 28.69
CA THR A 574 42.05 8.31 29.29
C THR A 574 42.32 9.55 28.44
N TRP A 575 41.35 10.46 28.39
CA TRP A 575 41.41 11.74 29.11
C TRP A 575 39.99 12.27 29.38
N LEU A 576 39.59 12.20 30.64
CA LEU A 576 38.55 13.02 31.28
C LEU A 576 39.29 14.12 32.04
N HIS A 577 38.80 15.35 31.98
CA HIS A 577 38.97 16.30 33.08
C HIS A 577 37.68 17.09 33.27
N GLU A 578 37.00 16.79 34.38
CA GLU A 578 36.09 17.67 35.10
C GLU A 578 36.86 18.81 35.79
N CYS A 579 36.16 19.92 35.98
CA CYS A 579 36.04 20.71 37.22
C CYS A 579 35.53 22.11 36.87
N ASP A 580 34.73 22.83 37.66
CA ASP A 580 33.68 22.49 38.61
C ASP A 580 32.97 23.82 38.96
N LEU A 581 31.81 23.70 39.60
CA LEU A 581 30.76 24.66 39.92
C LEU A 581 31.12 25.98 40.65
N THR A 582 30.25 27.00 40.47
CA THR A 582 29.51 27.77 41.53
C THR A 582 28.50 28.73 40.86
N SER A 583 27.20 28.37 40.83
CA SER A 583 26.08 28.86 41.68
C SER A 583 25.55 30.28 41.40
N GLU A 584 24.34 30.39 40.82
CA GLU A 584 23.18 31.12 41.41
C GLU A 584 21.90 31.04 40.53
N HIS A 585 20.80 30.65 41.19
CA HIS A 585 19.39 31.04 41.04
C HIS A 585 18.74 31.45 39.68
N ARG A 586 17.77 30.62 39.24
CA ARG A 586 16.34 30.89 38.86
C ARG A 586 15.86 30.28 37.52
N PRO A 587 14.55 29.93 37.42
CA PRO A 587 13.95 29.26 36.27
C PRO A 587 13.34 30.26 35.26
N ASN A 588 13.58 30.07 33.96
CA ASN A 588 12.88 30.74 32.85
C ASN A 588 12.33 29.61 31.94
N LYS A 589 11.05 29.43 31.59
CA LYS A 589 9.88 30.31 31.38
C LYS A 589 10.17 31.51 30.46
N LEU A 590 9.62 31.43 29.23
CA LEU A 590 9.06 32.49 28.33
C LEU A 590 9.24 32.00 26.86
N ARG A 591 8.17 31.67 26.10
CA ARG A 591 7.16 32.50 25.40
C ARG A 591 7.74 33.43 24.33
N LEU A 592 7.14 33.37 23.15
CA LEU A 592 6.75 34.47 22.24
C LEU A 592 6.01 33.81 21.06
N PHE A 593 4.69 33.63 21.11
CA PHE A 593 3.70 34.53 20.51
C PHE A 593 3.92 36.03 20.72
N GLU A 594 3.92 36.76 19.61
CA GLU A 594 3.09 37.95 19.36
C GLU A 594 2.69 38.01 17.88
#